data_AF-A0A1V6FXM7-F1
#
_entry.id   AF-A0A1V6FXM7-F1
#
_cell.length_a   1.000
_cell.length_b   1.000
_cell.length_c   1.000
_cell.angle_alpha   90.00
_cell.angle_beta   90.00
_cell.angle_gamma   90.00
#
_symmetry.space_group_name_H-M   'P 1'
#
loop_
_entity.id
_entity.type
_entity.pdbx_description
1 polymer ?
#
loop_
_entity_poly.entity_id
_entity_poly.type
_entity_poly.pdbx_seq_one_letter_code
_entity_poly.pdbx_strand_id
1 'polypeptide(L)'
;MDKEDVTNNTESNLTPAEIKPEMIDISSIGDATSINNVTLFVNKHTLIDNAGIFADITNFLNTPVPESESDRKSLAVKGIELLKEFNAKLNIAENGVDAVFTKYSIYRGQILIQLKKLVKKAGQSWQSWSTSQVPFVSERTRIDNMRLAYRQDCYDYYFLGSERLLMLIRATEGYKGKDKIGDFMRKYGIKFNPDSREQLKQFKQVVDTALNMERLEKVNVRATPQNVKSLTQYMPVMDNNFLMKSKAIAESGGDVDKYYEKLITNKGKEKSPFEIIKATADFNTSGKRLIQIIDYMMKNENTVETLEEKIVKDLENKISELKKFANIQ
;
A
#
# COMPACT_ATOMS: atom_id res chain seq x y z
N MET A 1 42.09 -22.50 80.79
CA MET A 1 43.36 -22.07 80.18
C MET A 1 43.91 -23.27 79.46
N ASP A 2 44.01 -23.36 78.15
CA ASP A 2 43.75 -22.44 77.05
C ASP A 2 43.26 -23.29 75.87
N LYS A 3 42.36 -22.73 75.06
CA LYS A 3 41.93 -23.31 73.79
C LYS A 3 42.85 -22.74 72.71
N GLU A 4 43.59 -23.60 72.03
CA GLU A 4 44.22 -23.25 70.75
C GLU A 4 43.13 -23.27 69.66
N ASP A 5 43.00 -22.12 69.00
CA ASP A 5 42.09 -21.86 67.91
C ASP A 5 42.79 -22.22 66.59
N VAL A 6 42.14 -23.05 65.79
CA VAL A 6 42.61 -23.57 64.51
C VAL A 6 41.66 -23.09 63.43
N THR A 7 42.25 -22.66 62.32
CA THR A 7 41.71 -22.46 60.96
C THR A 7 41.08 -21.13 60.55
N ASN A 8 41.92 -20.34 59.85
CA ASN A 8 41.73 -19.86 58.48
C ASN A 8 40.29 -19.67 57.98
N ASN A 9 39.91 -18.41 57.75
CA ASN A 9 38.96 -18.08 56.69
C ASN A 9 39.47 -16.88 55.90
N THR A 10 40.02 -17.21 54.73
CA THR A 10 40.28 -16.33 53.59
C THR A 10 39.03 -15.54 53.22
N GLU A 11 39.18 -14.23 53.18
CA GLU A 11 38.25 -13.27 52.59
C GLU A 11 37.97 -13.65 51.13
N SER A 12 36.76 -14.14 50.84
CA SER A 12 36.31 -14.32 49.47
C SER A 12 35.73 -13.00 48.95
N ASN A 13 36.51 -12.40 48.05
CA ASN A 13 36.05 -11.38 47.12
C ASN A 13 34.82 -11.89 46.34
N LEU A 14 33.66 -11.32 46.63
CA LEU A 14 32.49 -11.40 45.75
C LEU A 14 32.07 -9.99 45.38
N THR A 15 32.68 -9.50 44.31
CA THR A 15 32.14 -8.41 43.48
C THR A 15 30.73 -8.77 43.02
N PRO A 16 29.79 -7.81 42.95
CA PRO A 16 28.48 -8.05 42.37
C PRO A 16 28.67 -8.46 40.91
N ALA A 17 28.26 -9.68 40.56
CA ALA A 17 28.23 -10.10 39.18
C ALA A 17 27.30 -9.14 38.41
N GLU A 18 27.87 -8.39 37.46
CA GLU A 18 27.10 -7.72 36.42
C GLU A 18 26.29 -8.80 35.69
N ILE A 19 24.99 -8.85 35.96
CA ILE A 19 24.04 -9.63 35.15
C ILE A 19 23.99 -8.93 33.79
N LYS A 20 24.88 -9.32 32.88
CA LYS A 20 24.75 -8.98 31.46
C LYS A 20 23.40 -9.57 31.00
N PRO A 21 22.53 -8.79 30.35
CA PRO A 21 21.33 -9.35 29.73
C PRO A 21 21.81 -10.45 28.78
N GLU A 22 21.33 -11.69 28.96
CA GLU A 22 21.52 -12.74 27.97
C GLU A 22 21.05 -12.18 26.62
N MET A 23 22.00 -11.89 25.71
CA MET A 23 21.66 -11.56 24.34
C MET A 23 21.05 -12.83 23.75
N ILE A 24 19.80 -12.76 23.35
CA ILE A 24 19.17 -13.82 22.56
C ILE A 24 20.04 -14.00 21.32
N ASP A 25 20.44 -15.24 21.04
CA ASP A 25 21.22 -15.56 19.85
C ASP A 25 20.36 -15.37 18.58
N ILE A 26 20.40 -14.14 18.06
CA ILE A 26 19.69 -13.70 16.86
C ILE A 26 20.25 -14.30 15.57
N SER A 27 21.41 -14.95 15.60
CA SER A 27 22.01 -15.56 14.40
C SER A 27 21.17 -16.71 13.85
N SER A 28 20.31 -17.30 14.69
CA SER A 28 19.35 -18.35 14.34
C SER A 28 17.97 -17.81 13.89
N ILE A 29 17.74 -16.49 13.98
CA ILE A 29 16.46 -15.82 13.71
C ILE A 29 16.53 -15.05 12.39
N GLY A 30 16.98 -15.72 11.33
CA GLY A 30 16.68 -15.27 9.97
C GLY A 30 15.17 -15.39 9.71
N ASP A 31 14.63 -14.59 8.79
CA ASP A 31 13.29 -14.77 8.23
C ASP A 31 13.19 -16.19 7.63
N ALA A 32 12.89 -17.19 8.47
CA ALA A 32 13.09 -18.61 8.19
C ALA A 32 11.99 -19.19 7.28
N THR A 33 11.50 -18.36 6.37
CA THR A 33 10.55 -18.77 5.35
C THR A 33 11.33 -19.39 4.20
N SER A 34 11.49 -20.71 4.22
CA SER A 34 12.06 -21.43 3.09
C SER A 34 11.06 -21.51 1.93
N ILE A 35 11.55 -21.46 0.70
CA ILE A 35 10.71 -21.67 -0.50
C ILE A 35 9.95 -23.00 -0.39
N ASN A 36 10.60 -24.05 0.12
CA ASN A 36 9.96 -25.35 0.34
C ASN A 36 8.74 -25.26 1.27
N ASN A 37 8.84 -24.53 2.38
CA ASN A 37 7.72 -24.35 3.31
C ASN A 37 6.56 -23.62 2.63
N VAL A 38 6.85 -22.61 1.80
CA VAL A 38 5.83 -21.88 1.03
C VAL A 38 5.18 -22.79 -0.01
N THR A 39 5.98 -23.54 -0.78
CA THR A 39 5.46 -24.50 -1.78
C THR A 39 4.61 -25.58 -1.12
N LEU A 40 5.05 -26.14 0.01
CA LEU A 40 4.26 -27.11 0.78
C LEU A 40 2.96 -26.50 1.29
N PHE A 41 2.97 -25.25 1.73
CA PHE A 41 1.76 -24.56 2.14
C PHE A 41 0.76 -24.42 0.99
N VAL A 42 1.22 -23.94 -0.17
CA VAL A 42 0.40 -23.76 -1.39
C VAL A 42 -0.17 -25.09 -1.87
N ASN A 43 0.62 -26.17 -1.85
CA ASN A 43 0.18 -27.49 -2.32
C ASN A 43 -0.80 -28.18 -1.35
N LYS A 44 -0.74 -27.86 -0.05
CA LYS A 44 -1.60 -28.48 0.98
C LYS A 44 -2.87 -27.70 1.27
N HIS A 45 -2.92 -26.41 0.95
CA HIS A 45 -4.04 -25.54 1.30
C HIS A 45 -4.65 -24.93 0.04
N THR A 46 -5.95 -25.16 -0.15
CA THR A 46 -6.72 -24.51 -1.20
C THR A 46 -7.47 -23.33 -0.60
N LEU A 47 -7.30 -22.14 -1.16
CA LEU A 47 -8.02 -20.93 -0.71
C LEU A 47 -9.45 -20.85 -1.26
N ILE A 48 -9.74 -21.57 -2.34
CA ILE A 48 -11.06 -21.69 -2.97
C ILE A 48 -11.63 -23.07 -2.61
N ASP A 49 -12.52 -23.10 -1.64
CA ASP A 49 -13.20 -24.32 -1.20
C ASP A 49 -14.37 -24.65 -2.14
N ASN A 50 -14.04 -25.22 -3.31
CA ASN A 50 -14.97 -25.91 -4.20
C ASN A 50 -14.18 -26.80 -5.18
N ALA A 51 -13.99 -28.08 -4.87
CA ALA A 51 -13.26 -28.99 -5.75
C ALA A 51 -13.88 -29.11 -7.17
N GLY A 52 -15.21 -28.92 -7.30
CA GLY A 52 -15.91 -29.01 -8.58
C GLY A 52 -15.52 -27.91 -9.57
N ILE A 53 -15.28 -26.69 -9.09
CA ILE A 53 -15.01 -25.55 -9.99
C ILE A 53 -13.70 -25.72 -10.77
N PHE A 54 -12.68 -26.36 -10.17
CA PHE A 54 -11.41 -26.62 -10.85
C PHE A 54 -11.55 -27.70 -11.91
N ALA A 55 -12.42 -28.69 -11.70
CA ALA A 55 -12.77 -29.67 -12.72
C ALA A 55 -13.49 -28.99 -13.88
N ASP A 56 -14.45 -28.10 -13.60
CA ASP A 56 -15.19 -27.35 -14.63
C ASP A 56 -14.27 -26.44 -15.45
N ILE A 57 -13.32 -25.76 -14.79
CA ILE A 57 -12.26 -24.98 -15.46
C ILE A 57 -11.43 -25.88 -16.37
N THR A 58 -10.96 -27.01 -15.85
CA THR A 58 -10.14 -27.96 -16.64
C THR A 58 -10.92 -28.47 -17.85
N ASN A 59 -12.20 -28.82 -17.67
CA ASN A 59 -13.08 -29.27 -18.74
C ASN A 59 -13.29 -28.18 -19.80
N PHE A 60 -13.57 -26.93 -19.37
CA PHE A 60 -13.74 -25.80 -20.27
C PHE A 60 -12.47 -25.50 -21.08
N LEU A 61 -11.31 -25.46 -20.43
CA LEU A 61 -10.01 -25.18 -21.08
C LEU A 61 -9.62 -26.27 -22.09
N ASN A 62 -10.01 -27.52 -21.84
CA ASN A 62 -9.76 -28.64 -22.74
C ASN A 62 -10.84 -28.83 -23.82
N THR A 63 -11.93 -28.04 -23.78
CA THR A 63 -12.99 -28.12 -24.80
C THR A 63 -12.51 -27.46 -26.10
N PRO A 64 -12.46 -28.18 -27.23
CA PRO A 64 -12.03 -27.60 -28.50
C PRO A 64 -13.04 -26.55 -28.99
N VAL A 65 -12.55 -25.54 -29.72
CA VAL A 65 -13.39 -24.50 -30.30
C VAL A 65 -14.31 -25.11 -31.37
N PRO A 66 -15.65 -24.99 -31.26
CA PRO A 66 -16.57 -25.57 -32.23
C PRO A 66 -16.51 -24.89 -33.62
N GLU A 67 -16.75 -25.67 -34.68
CA GLU A 67 -16.86 -25.16 -36.05
C GLU A 67 -18.17 -24.39 -36.30
N SER A 68 -19.25 -24.78 -35.61
CA SER A 68 -20.56 -24.11 -35.68
C SER A 68 -20.56 -22.79 -34.90
N GLU A 69 -21.10 -21.73 -35.50
CA GLU A 69 -21.27 -20.44 -34.83
C GLU A 69 -22.19 -20.53 -33.61
N SER A 70 -23.26 -21.32 -33.71
CA SER A 70 -24.20 -21.54 -32.60
C SER A 70 -23.53 -22.19 -31.40
N ASP A 71 -22.66 -23.17 -31.65
CA ASP A 71 -21.95 -23.88 -30.60
C ASP A 71 -20.87 -23.01 -29.98
N ARG A 72 -20.18 -22.17 -30.78
CA ARG A 72 -19.25 -21.15 -30.25
C ARG A 72 -19.96 -20.17 -29.31
N LYS A 73 -21.13 -19.66 -29.70
CA LYS A 73 -21.93 -18.76 -28.85
C LYS A 73 -22.32 -19.45 -27.53
N SER A 74 -22.76 -20.70 -27.60
CA SER A 74 -23.14 -21.48 -26.42
C SER A 74 -21.95 -21.74 -25.49
N LEU A 75 -20.78 -22.08 -26.06
CA LEU A 75 -19.54 -22.27 -25.29
C LEU A 75 -19.08 -20.95 -24.63
N ALA A 76 -19.20 -19.82 -25.34
CA ALA A 76 -18.87 -18.51 -24.79
C ALA A 76 -19.75 -18.14 -23.58
N VAL A 77 -21.05 -18.42 -23.63
CA VAL A 77 -21.96 -18.21 -22.49
C VAL A 77 -21.53 -19.06 -21.29
N LYS A 78 -21.25 -20.36 -21.49
CA LYS A 78 -20.73 -21.24 -20.42
C LYS A 78 -19.43 -20.70 -19.81
N GLY A 79 -18.52 -20.20 -20.65
CA GLY A 79 -17.27 -19.58 -20.19
C GLY A 79 -17.51 -18.33 -19.33
N ILE A 80 -18.48 -17.48 -19.70
CA ILE A 80 -18.85 -16.29 -18.92
C ILE A 80 -19.44 -16.68 -17.56
N GLU A 81 -20.31 -17.69 -17.53
CA GLU A 81 -20.91 -18.21 -16.29
C GLU A 81 -19.85 -18.79 -15.35
N LEU A 82 -18.96 -19.63 -15.88
CA LEU A 82 -17.84 -20.20 -15.13
C LEU A 82 -16.89 -19.12 -14.61
N LEU A 83 -16.55 -18.13 -15.44
CA LEU A 83 -15.72 -16.99 -15.03
C LEU A 83 -16.40 -16.18 -13.92
N LYS A 84 -17.71 -15.96 -14.01
CA LYS A 84 -18.48 -15.24 -12.98
C LYS A 84 -18.44 -15.98 -11.64
N GLU A 85 -18.65 -17.30 -11.64
CA GLU A 85 -18.58 -18.13 -10.44
C GLU A 85 -17.16 -18.11 -9.85
N PHE A 86 -16.15 -18.39 -10.67
CA PHE A 86 -14.76 -18.44 -10.23
C PHE A 86 -14.29 -17.09 -9.69
N ASN A 87 -14.64 -15.99 -10.36
CA ASN A 87 -14.33 -14.65 -9.90
C ASN A 87 -14.98 -14.34 -8.54
N ALA A 88 -16.21 -14.79 -8.27
CA ALA A 88 -16.82 -14.61 -6.95
C ALA A 88 -16.04 -15.35 -5.85
N LYS A 89 -15.61 -16.59 -6.12
CA LYS A 89 -14.80 -17.39 -5.18
C LYS A 89 -13.40 -16.80 -4.98
N LEU A 90 -12.76 -16.35 -6.05
CA LEU A 90 -11.48 -15.67 -6.00
C LEU A 90 -11.56 -14.39 -5.13
N ASN A 91 -12.60 -13.58 -5.32
CA ASN A 91 -12.81 -12.39 -4.50
C ASN A 91 -12.98 -12.73 -3.00
N ILE A 92 -13.69 -13.82 -2.67
CA ILE A 92 -13.80 -14.29 -1.28
C ILE A 92 -12.42 -14.68 -0.73
N ALA A 93 -11.66 -15.46 -1.50
CA ALA A 93 -10.32 -15.91 -1.11
C ALA A 93 -9.38 -14.72 -0.88
N GLU A 94 -9.29 -13.77 -1.83
CA GLU A 94 -8.42 -12.59 -1.73
C GLU A 94 -8.77 -11.74 -0.50
N ASN A 95 -10.05 -11.42 -0.31
CA ASN A 95 -10.47 -10.60 0.83
C ASN A 95 -10.39 -11.36 2.15
N GLY A 96 -10.63 -12.67 2.14
CA GLY A 96 -10.48 -13.55 3.31
C GLY A 96 -9.02 -13.65 3.75
N VAL A 97 -8.08 -13.74 2.82
CA VAL A 97 -6.64 -13.74 3.13
C VAL A 97 -6.20 -12.41 3.72
N ASP A 98 -6.62 -11.28 3.14
CA ASP A 98 -6.34 -9.93 3.68
C ASP A 98 -6.91 -9.76 5.10
N ALA A 99 -8.13 -10.25 5.33
CA ALA A 99 -8.78 -10.30 6.64
C ALA A 99 -7.97 -11.13 7.67
N VAL A 100 -7.53 -12.33 7.28
CA VAL A 100 -6.73 -13.22 8.12
C VAL A 100 -5.37 -12.59 8.46
N PHE A 101 -4.67 -12.04 7.47
CA PHE A 101 -3.39 -11.36 7.72
C PHE A 101 -3.54 -10.12 8.60
N THR A 102 -4.66 -9.42 8.50
CA THR A 102 -4.98 -8.29 9.39
C THR A 102 -5.20 -8.78 10.83
N LYS A 103 -5.90 -9.90 11.02
CA LYS A 103 -6.04 -10.56 12.33
C LYS A 103 -4.68 -11.00 12.90
N TYR A 104 -3.83 -11.61 12.09
CA TYR A 104 -2.47 -11.98 12.50
C TYR A 104 -1.60 -10.76 12.81
N SER A 105 -1.81 -9.66 12.10
CA SER A 105 -1.14 -8.41 12.39
C SER A 105 -1.54 -7.85 13.76
N ILE A 106 -2.82 -7.94 14.12
CA ILE A 106 -3.31 -7.63 15.47
C ILE A 106 -2.63 -8.54 16.51
N TYR A 107 -2.56 -9.85 16.30
CA TYR A 107 -1.89 -10.77 17.25
C TYR A 107 -0.40 -10.45 17.42
N ARG A 108 0.32 -10.23 16.32
CA ARG A 108 1.73 -9.77 16.39
C ARG A 108 1.85 -8.47 17.17
N GLY A 109 0.90 -7.54 16.99
CA GLY A 109 0.83 -6.30 17.76
C GLY A 109 0.61 -6.53 19.26
N GLN A 110 -0.28 -7.46 19.63
CA GLN A 110 -0.52 -7.82 21.03
C GLN A 110 0.73 -8.40 21.69
N ILE A 111 1.45 -9.29 20.99
CA ILE A 111 2.73 -9.83 21.45
C ILE A 111 3.74 -8.69 21.68
N LEU A 112 3.91 -7.80 20.70
CA LEU A 112 4.81 -6.64 20.81
C LEU A 112 4.43 -5.71 21.98
N ILE A 113 3.15 -5.51 22.24
CA ILE A 113 2.67 -4.73 23.39
C ILE A 113 3.07 -5.39 24.71
N GLN A 114 2.90 -6.72 24.83
CA GLN A 114 3.29 -7.43 26.05
C GLN A 114 4.81 -7.42 26.24
N LEU A 115 5.59 -7.67 25.18
CA LEU A 115 7.05 -7.53 25.21
C LEU A 115 7.47 -6.13 25.67
N LYS A 116 6.85 -5.07 25.11
CA LYS A 116 7.12 -3.69 25.53
C LYS A 116 6.89 -3.45 27.02
N LYS A 117 5.85 -4.05 27.61
CA LYS A 117 5.61 -3.95 29.06
C LYS A 117 6.69 -4.67 29.86
N LEU A 118 7.09 -5.87 29.43
CA LEU A 118 8.13 -6.66 30.10
C LEU A 118 9.49 -5.95 30.06
N VAL A 119 9.92 -5.49 28.90
CA VAL A 119 11.18 -4.76 28.69
C VAL A 119 11.23 -3.48 29.53
N LYS A 120 10.12 -2.73 29.57
CA LYS A 120 10.02 -1.54 30.42
C LYS A 120 10.11 -1.85 31.91
N LYS A 121 9.47 -2.94 32.37
CA LYS A 121 9.57 -3.40 33.76
C LYS A 121 10.97 -3.90 34.12
N ALA A 122 11.72 -4.40 33.15
CA ALA A 122 13.13 -4.76 33.29
C ALA A 122 14.09 -3.56 33.22
N GLY A 123 13.59 -2.31 33.20
CA GLY A 123 14.42 -1.10 33.22
C GLY A 123 15.04 -0.72 31.87
N GLN A 124 14.62 -1.36 30.76
CA GLN A 124 15.23 -1.14 29.44
C GLN A 124 14.35 -0.26 28.54
N SER A 125 14.99 0.50 27.63
CA SER A 125 14.30 1.29 26.61
C SER A 125 13.75 0.39 25.50
N TRP A 126 12.43 0.44 25.27
CA TRP A 126 11.78 -0.32 24.19
C TRP A 126 12.39 -0.06 22.81
N GLN A 127 12.71 1.20 22.49
CA GLN A 127 13.23 1.55 21.17
C GLN A 127 14.59 0.91 20.93
N SER A 128 15.53 1.09 21.85
CA SER A 128 16.86 0.47 21.77
C SER A 128 16.77 -1.05 21.75
N TRP A 129 15.97 -1.63 22.65
CA TRP A 129 15.83 -3.08 22.78
C TRP A 129 15.21 -3.73 21.53
N SER A 130 14.11 -3.17 21.02
CA SER A 130 13.42 -3.76 19.88
C SER A 130 14.22 -3.67 18.58
N THR A 131 15.07 -2.67 18.42
CA THR A 131 15.99 -2.56 17.28
C THR A 131 17.02 -3.68 17.28
N SER A 132 17.58 -4.03 18.44
CA SER A 132 18.57 -5.11 18.53
C SER A 132 17.96 -6.51 18.59
N GLN A 133 16.84 -6.69 19.32
CA GLN A 133 16.29 -8.02 19.66
C GLN A 133 15.15 -8.47 18.75
N VAL A 134 14.54 -7.56 17.98
CA VAL A 134 13.44 -7.88 17.05
C VAL A 134 13.75 -7.39 15.62
N PRO A 135 14.96 -7.65 15.06
CA PRO A 135 15.35 -7.12 13.75
C PRO A 135 14.51 -7.72 12.60
N PHE A 136 13.94 -8.91 12.80
CA PHE A 136 13.08 -9.63 11.84
C PHE A 136 11.68 -9.01 11.67
N VAL A 137 11.31 -8.00 12.47
CA VAL A 137 10.10 -7.19 12.23
C VAL A 137 10.53 -5.74 12.13
N SER A 138 10.39 -5.13 10.95
CA SER A 138 10.80 -3.73 10.75
C SER A 138 10.14 -2.77 11.74
N GLU A 139 10.80 -1.65 12.03
CA GLU A 139 10.29 -0.65 12.98
C GLU A 139 8.87 -0.18 12.63
N ARG A 140 8.65 0.16 11.36
CA ARG A 140 7.32 0.57 10.85
C ARG A 140 6.27 -0.50 11.15
N THR A 141 6.59 -1.75 10.83
CA THR A 141 5.70 -2.89 11.07
C THR A 141 5.41 -3.10 12.56
N ARG A 142 6.41 -2.94 13.43
CA ARG A 142 6.20 -3.01 14.88
C ARG A 142 5.22 -1.93 15.35
N ILE A 143 5.43 -0.69 14.91
CA ILE A 143 4.58 0.46 15.28
C ILE A 143 3.14 0.28 14.77
N ASP A 144 2.98 -0.05 13.49
CA ASP A 144 1.67 -0.19 12.86
C ASP A 144 0.87 -1.35 13.48
N ASN A 145 1.49 -2.51 13.70
CA ASN A 145 0.84 -3.65 14.34
C ASN A 145 0.45 -3.36 15.80
N MET A 146 1.33 -2.73 16.58
CA MET A 146 0.98 -2.32 17.94
C MET A 146 -0.19 -1.34 17.93
N ARG A 147 -0.24 -0.40 16.98
CA ARG A 147 -1.34 0.55 16.84
C ARG A 147 -2.67 -0.14 16.54
N LEU A 148 -2.68 -1.15 15.66
CA LEU A 148 -3.86 -2.00 15.43
C LEU A 148 -4.29 -2.71 16.71
N ALA A 149 -3.36 -3.34 17.42
CA ALA A 149 -3.65 -4.07 18.66
C ALA A 149 -4.13 -3.20 19.83
N TYR A 150 -3.73 -1.93 19.89
CA TYR A 150 -4.22 -1.00 20.90
C TYR A 150 -5.68 -0.56 20.67
N ARG A 151 -6.17 -0.63 19.42
CA ARG A 151 -7.49 -0.13 19.03
C ARG A 151 -8.47 -1.29 18.88
N GLN A 152 -8.97 -1.78 20.02
CA GLN A 152 -9.90 -2.92 20.06
C GLN A 152 -11.16 -2.72 19.20
N ASP A 153 -11.61 -1.47 19.00
CA ASP A 153 -12.72 -1.12 18.13
C ASP A 153 -12.47 -1.40 16.63
N CYS A 154 -11.24 -1.72 16.23
CA CYS A 154 -10.95 -2.16 14.86
C CYS A 154 -11.14 -3.66 14.64
N TYR A 155 -11.36 -4.45 15.69
CA TYR A 155 -11.35 -5.91 15.60
C TYR A 155 -12.56 -6.43 14.83
N ASP A 156 -13.72 -5.78 14.93
CA ASP A 156 -14.92 -6.15 14.16
C ASP A 156 -14.78 -5.82 12.66
N TYR A 157 -13.74 -5.09 12.28
CA TYR A 157 -13.52 -4.57 10.92
C TYR A 157 -12.26 -5.14 10.26
N TYR A 158 -11.70 -6.27 10.72
CA TYR A 158 -10.46 -6.83 10.14
C TYR A 158 -10.54 -7.08 8.63
N PHE A 159 -11.74 -7.32 8.09
CA PHE A 159 -11.99 -7.52 6.65
C PHE A 159 -11.69 -6.29 5.78
N LEU A 160 -11.52 -5.12 6.40
CA LEU A 160 -11.10 -3.90 5.73
C LEU A 160 -9.62 -3.88 5.36
N GLY A 161 -8.81 -4.78 5.92
CA GLY A 161 -7.37 -4.81 5.71
C GLY A 161 -6.61 -3.84 6.63
N SER A 162 -5.34 -4.14 6.89
CA SER A 162 -4.52 -3.43 7.87
C SER A 162 -4.33 -1.95 7.53
N GLU A 163 -4.10 -1.61 6.26
CA GLU A 163 -3.88 -0.23 5.82
C GLU A 163 -5.09 0.67 6.08
N ARG A 164 -6.29 0.19 5.71
CA ARG A 164 -7.53 0.94 5.89
C ARG A 164 -7.91 1.08 7.36
N LEU A 165 -7.65 0.04 8.17
CA LEU A 165 -7.81 0.15 9.63
C LEU A 165 -6.84 1.19 10.22
N LEU A 166 -5.58 1.22 9.80
CA LEU A 166 -4.65 2.25 10.24
C LEU A 166 -5.09 3.67 9.83
N MET A 167 -5.69 3.81 8.65
CA MET A 167 -6.29 5.07 8.20
C MET A 167 -7.48 5.47 9.08
N LEU A 168 -8.39 4.55 9.38
CA LEU A 168 -9.52 4.78 10.29
C LEU A 168 -9.04 5.15 11.71
N ILE A 169 -8.04 4.46 12.23
CA ILE A 169 -7.46 4.73 13.54
C ILE A 169 -6.91 6.17 13.61
N ARG A 170 -6.19 6.62 12.56
CA ARG A 170 -5.66 7.99 12.46
C ARG A 170 -6.78 9.02 12.26
N ALA A 171 -7.80 8.70 11.46
CA ALA A 171 -8.96 9.58 11.27
C ALA A 171 -9.68 9.85 12.59
N THR A 172 -9.80 8.81 13.42
CA THR A 172 -10.57 8.79 14.68
C THR A 172 -9.76 9.05 15.95
N GLU A 173 -8.52 9.54 15.84
CA GLU A 173 -7.64 9.74 17.00
C GLU A 173 -8.26 10.66 18.07
N GLY A 174 -8.89 11.76 17.62
CA GLY A 174 -9.58 12.73 18.48
C GLY A 174 -10.98 12.34 18.95
N TYR A 175 -11.53 11.22 18.49
CA TYR A 175 -12.88 10.79 18.88
C TYR A 175 -12.86 10.31 20.34
N LYS A 176 -13.96 10.50 21.06
CA LYS A 176 -14.12 10.05 22.45
C LYS A 176 -14.80 8.67 22.48
N GLY A 177 -14.70 7.97 23.61
CA GLY A 177 -15.35 6.68 23.79
C GLY A 177 -14.52 5.49 23.29
N LYS A 178 -15.13 4.30 23.36
CA LYS A 178 -14.49 3.02 23.02
C LYS A 178 -14.67 2.66 21.55
N ASP A 179 -15.84 2.90 20.96
CA ASP A 179 -16.20 2.54 19.58
C ASP A 179 -15.99 3.72 18.60
N LYS A 180 -14.74 4.17 18.47
CA LYS A 180 -14.45 5.37 17.67
C LYS A 180 -14.59 5.13 16.18
N ILE A 181 -14.24 3.92 15.70
CA ILE A 181 -14.46 3.53 14.30
C ILE A 181 -15.96 3.42 14.01
N GLY A 182 -16.75 2.81 14.88
CA GLY A 182 -18.21 2.79 14.69
C GLY A 182 -18.83 4.19 14.73
N ASP A 183 -18.33 5.09 15.58
CA ASP A 183 -18.74 6.51 15.58
C ASP A 183 -18.44 7.20 14.24
N PHE A 184 -17.27 6.92 13.66
CA PHE A 184 -16.93 7.39 12.31
C PHE A 184 -17.89 6.83 11.26
N MET A 185 -18.17 5.53 11.28
CA MET A 185 -19.13 4.93 10.36
C MET A 185 -20.52 5.59 10.48
N ARG A 186 -20.99 5.85 11.70
CA ARG A 186 -22.24 6.56 11.98
C ARG A 186 -22.24 8.00 11.46
N LYS A 187 -21.16 8.76 11.70
CA LYS A 187 -20.98 10.14 11.18
C LYS A 187 -21.21 10.21 9.67
N TYR A 188 -20.72 9.22 8.94
CA TYR A 188 -20.79 9.17 7.47
C TYR A 188 -21.95 8.31 6.93
N GLY A 189 -22.88 7.86 7.79
CA GLY A 189 -24.04 7.06 7.37
C GLY A 189 -23.69 5.67 6.83
N ILE A 190 -22.50 5.14 7.16
CA ILE A 190 -22.02 3.84 6.72
C ILE A 190 -22.63 2.78 7.63
N LYS A 191 -23.56 1.98 7.09
CA LYS A 191 -24.16 0.86 7.82
C LYS A 191 -23.29 -0.38 7.65
N PHE A 192 -22.74 -0.89 8.74
CA PHE A 192 -22.08 -2.19 8.75
C PHE A 192 -23.08 -3.25 9.23
N ASN A 193 -23.32 -4.26 8.39
CA ASN A 193 -24.07 -5.46 8.74
C ASN A 193 -23.24 -6.67 8.28
N PRO A 194 -22.71 -7.50 9.20
CA PRO A 194 -21.89 -8.67 8.84
C PRO A 194 -22.67 -9.73 8.04
N ASP A 195 -23.99 -9.76 8.16
CA ASP A 195 -24.87 -10.67 7.40
C ASP A 195 -25.33 -10.07 6.06
N SER A 196 -24.85 -8.88 5.72
CA SER A 196 -25.20 -8.20 4.47
C SER A 196 -24.69 -8.96 3.25
N ARG A 197 -25.48 -8.94 2.17
CA ARG A 197 -25.06 -9.41 0.84
C ARG A 197 -24.40 -8.30 0.01
N GLU A 198 -24.12 -7.15 0.62
CA GLU A 198 -23.39 -6.07 -0.05
C GLU A 198 -22.03 -6.52 -0.54
N GLN A 199 -21.61 -6.02 -1.70
CA GLN A 199 -20.29 -6.31 -2.23
C GLN A 199 -19.23 -5.62 -1.37
N LEU A 200 -18.32 -6.38 -0.78
CA LEU A 200 -17.24 -5.85 0.07
C LEU A 200 -16.42 -4.74 -0.61
N LYS A 201 -16.23 -4.83 -1.94
CA LYS A 201 -15.58 -3.77 -2.72
C LYS A 201 -16.32 -2.43 -2.62
N GLN A 202 -17.65 -2.45 -2.73
CA GLN A 202 -18.48 -1.25 -2.60
C GLN A 202 -18.41 -0.69 -1.18
N PHE A 203 -18.46 -1.57 -0.17
CA PHE A 203 -18.30 -1.18 1.23
C PHE A 203 -16.95 -0.49 1.48
N LYS A 204 -15.84 -1.10 1.03
CA LYS A 204 -14.48 -0.52 1.10
C LYS A 204 -14.42 0.85 0.42
N GLN A 205 -15.05 1.00 -0.75
CA GLN A 205 -15.08 2.29 -1.48
C GLN A 205 -15.85 3.38 -0.71
N VAL A 206 -16.95 3.04 -0.06
CA VAL A 206 -17.72 3.99 0.77
C VAL A 206 -16.88 4.45 1.97
N VAL A 207 -16.17 3.52 2.63
CA VAL A 207 -15.22 3.84 3.71
C VAL A 207 -14.09 4.74 3.22
N ASP A 208 -13.49 4.43 2.07
CA ASP A 208 -12.40 5.24 1.48
C ASP A 208 -12.89 6.65 1.13
N THR A 209 -14.12 6.78 0.62
CA THR A 209 -14.74 8.07 0.33
C THR A 209 -14.87 8.89 1.61
N ALA A 210 -15.39 8.30 2.69
CA ALA A 210 -15.50 8.97 4.00
C ALA A 210 -14.14 9.37 4.57
N LEU A 211 -13.12 8.51 4.44
CA LEU A 211 -11.75 8.82 4.88
C LEU A 211 -11.15 10.00 4.10
N ASN A 212 -11.40 10.06 2.79
CA ASN A 212 -10.97 11.17 1.95
C ASN A 212 -11.70 12.47 2.29
N MET A 213 -13.01 12.41 2.56
CA MET A 213 -13.78 13.56 3.06
C MET A 213 -13.20 14.10 4.37
N GLU A 214 -12.93 13.23 5.36
CA GLU A 214 -12.34 13.63 6.65
C GLU A 214 -10.96 14.26 6.48
N ARG A 215 -10.15 13.79 5.53
CA ARG A 215 -8.83 14.37 5.23
C ARG A 215 -8.93 15.75 4.62
N LEU A 216 -9.86 15.96 3.69
CA LEU A 216 -10.12 17.26 3.08
C LEU A 216 -10.63 18.26 4.11
N GLU A 217 -11.55 17.83 4.98
CA GLU A 217 -12.06 18.63 6.10
C GLU A 217 -10.91 19.11 7.00
N LYS A 218 -9.96 18.23 7.35
CA LYS A 218 -8.78 18.58 8.18
C LYS A 218 -7.85 19.62 7.55
N VAL A 219 -7.85 19.78 6.22
CA VAL A 219 -7.05 20.80 5.52
C VAL A 219 -7.90 21.97 5.04
N ASN A 220 -9.13 22.11 5.54
CA ASN A 220 -10.11 23.15 5.18
C ASN A 220 -10.46 23.20 3.69
N VAL A 221 -10.38 22.06 2.98
CA VAL A 221 -10.80 21.96 1.59
C VAL A 221 -12.25 21.50 1.53
N ARG A 222 -13.12 22.31 0.91
CA ARG A 222 -14.50 21.95 0.62
C ARG A 222 -14.59 21.41 -0.79
N ALA A 223 -15.13 20.21 -0.93
CA ALA A 223 -15.42 19.58 -2.21
C ALA A 223 -16.76 18.84 -2.11
N THR A 224 -17.44 18.70 -3.25
CA THR A 224 -18.73 18.04 -3.29
C THR A 224 -18.57 16.54 -2.99
N PRO A 225 -19.37 15.93 -2.10
CA PRO A 225 -19.25 14.51 -1.74
C PRO A 225 -19.28 13.57 -2.94
N GLN A 226 -20.05 13.92 -3.98
CA GLN A 226 -20.15 13.15 -5.21
C GLN A 226 -18.85 13.18 -6.04
N ASN A 227 -18.13 14.30 -6.06
CA ASN A 227 -16.82 14.40 -6.72
C ASN A 227 -15.76 13.62 -5.95
N VAL A 228 -15.76 13.70 -4.62
CA VAL A 228 -14.86 12.90 -3.78
C VAL A 228 -15.12 11.41 -3.96
N LYS A 229 -16.39 10.98 -4.00
CA LYS A 229 -16.78 9.59 -4.28
C LYS A 229 -16.30 9.10 -5.64
N SER A 230 -16.52 9.90 -6.69
CA SER A 230 -16.11 9.57 -8.06
C SER A 230 -14.59 9.51 -8.18
N LEU A 231 -13.88 10.46 -7.59
CA LEU A 231 -12.42 10.50 -7.63
C LEU A 231 -11.80 9.34 -6.82
N THR A 232 -12.44 8.92 -5.73
CA THR A 232 -11.99 7.78 -4.90
C THR A 232 -11.94 6.47 -5.70
N GLN A 233 -12.71 6.32 -6.79
CA GLN A 233 -12.60 5.14 -7.68
C GLN A 233 -11.23 5.03 -8.36
N TYR A 234 -10.59 6.16 -8.64
CA TYR A 234 -9.29 6.23 -9.32
C TYR A 234 -8.14 6.50 -8.35
N MET A 235 -8.45 7.17 -7.25
CA MET A 235 -7.53 7.53 -6.18
C MET A 235 -8.10 7.09 -4.83
N PRO A 236 -7.97 5.81 -4.46
CA PRO A 236 -8.51 5.29 -3.21
C PRO A 236 -8.02 6.07 -1.98
N VAL A 237 -6.79 6.58 -2.05
CA VAL A 237 -6.16 7.37 -0.99
C VAL A 237 -5.75 8.72 -1.54
N MET A 238 -6.38 9.79 -1.05
CA MET A 238 -5.93 11.16 -1.28
C MET A 238 -4.72 11.44 -0.36
N ASP A 239 -3.52 11.39 -0.93
CA ASP A 239 -2.26 11.56 -0.22
C ASP A 239 -1.98 13.03 0.15
N ASN A 240 -0.91 13.26 0.91
CA ASN A 240 -0.58 14.61 1.36
C ASN A 240 -0.28 15.58 0.21
N ASN A 241 0.34 15.11 -0.88
CA ASN A 241 0.66 15.97 -2.03
C ASN A 241 -0.63 16.45 -2.70
N PHE A 242 -1.58 15.54 -2.90
CA PHE A 242 -2.90 15.88 -3.41
C PHE A 242 -3.66 16.83 -2.49
N LEU A 243 -3.66 16.57 -1.18
CA LEU A 243 -4.34 17.41 -0.19
C LEU A 243 -3.74 18.83 -0.18
N MET A 244 -2.41 18.96 -0.19
CA MET A 244 -1.74 20.25 -0.21
C MET A 244 -1.99 21.01 -1.52
N LYS A 245 -2.03 20.31 -2.66
CA LYS A 245 -2.40 20.93 -3.93
C LYS A 245 -3.86 21.42 -3.93
N SER A 246 -4.78 20.61 -3.43
CA SER A 246 -6.20 20.98 -3.33
C SER A 246 -6.39 22.18 -2.40
N LYS A 247 -5.64 22.20 -1.28
CA LYS A 247 -5.57 23.34 -0.37
C LYS A 247 -5.03 24.60 -1.07
N ALA A 248 -3.93 24.51 -1.80
CA ALA A 248 -3.35 25.64 -2.53
C ALA A 248 -4.32 26.22 -3.58
N ILE A 249 -5.08 25.36 -4.27
CA ILE A 249 -6.13 25.79 -5.20
C ILE A 249 -7.21 26.57 -4.45
N ALA A 250 -7.71 26.02 -3.33
CA ALA A 250 -8.74 26.68 -2.51
C ALA A 250 -8.26 28.03 -1.96
N GLU A 251 -7.03 28.10 -1.42
CA GLU A 251 -6.43 29.32 -0.86
C GLU A 251 -6.19 30.39 -1.93
N SER A 252 -5.96 30.00 -3.18
CA SER A 252 -5.81 30.92 -4.32
C SER A 252 -7.15 31.36 -4.93
N GLY A 253 -8.30 30.99 -4.32
CA GLY A 253 -9.64 31.30 -4.82
C GLY A 253 -10.07 30.45 -6.03
N GLY A 254 -9.37 29.36 -6.31
CA GLY A 254 -9.70 28.42 -7.38
C GLY A 254 -10.82 27.45 -7.01
N ASP A 255 -11.46 26.88 -8.03
CA ASP A 255 -12.51 25.87 -7.88
C ASP A 255 -11.91 24.46 -7.79
N VAL A 256 -11.98 23.89 -6.58
CA VAL A 256 -11.49 22.54 -6.29
C VAL A 256 -12.32 21.47 -6.99
N ASP A 257 -13.64 21.65 -7.09
CA ASP A 257 -14.51 20.67 -7.74
C ASP A 257 -14.24 20.62 -9.25
N LYS A 258 -13.99 21.76 -9.89
CA LYS A 258 -13.55 21.80 -11.30
C LYS A 258 -12.22 21.07 -11.51
N TYR A 259 -11.29 21.19 -10.57
CA TYR A 259 -10.04 20.44 -10.61
C TYR A 259 -10.30 18.93 -10.45
N TYR A 260 -11.19 18.52 -9.56
CA TYR A 260 -11.55 17.11 -9.37
C TYR A 260 -12.25 16.53 -10.58
N GLU A 261 -13.17 17.26 -11.21
CA GLU A 261 -13.83 16.88 -12.46
C GLU A 261 -12.81 16.58 -13.56
N LYS A 262 -11.80 17.46 -13.72
CA LYS A 262 -10.70 17.22 -14.66
C LYS A 262 -9.98 15.90 -14.37
N LEU A 263 -9.66 15.64 -13.10
CA LEU A 263 -9.02 14.38 -12.71
C LEU A 263 -9.92 13.18 -12.95
N ILE A 264 -11.22 13.28 -12.65
CA ILE A 264 -12.21 12.23 -12.90
C ILE A 264 -12.25 11.89 -14.40
N THR A 265 -12.35 12.90 -15.27
CA THR A 265 -12.29 12.71 -16.73
C THR A 265 -10.99 12.02 -17.17
N ASN A 266 -9.88 12.35 -16.51
CA ASN A 266 -8.56 11.79 -16.79
C ASN A 266 -8.21 10.54 -15.96
N LYS A 267 -9.20 9.89 -15.33
CA LYS A 267 -9.02 8.67 -14.50
C LYS A 267 -7.95 8.83 -13.41
N GLY A 268 -8.01 9.94 -12.68
CA GLY A 268 -7.12 10.29 -11.57
C GLY A 268 -5.81 10.96 -11.98
N LYS A 269 -5.62 11.33 -13.26
CA LYS A 269 -4.37 11.94 -13.76
C LYS A 269 -4.53 13.42 -14.11
N GLU A 270 -3.46 14.19 -13.91
CA GLU A 270 -3.41 15.63 -14.26
C GLU A 270 -3.59 15.90 -15.75
N LYS A 271 -3.03 15.03 -16.58
CA LYS A 271 -3.08 15.09 -18.03
C LYS A 271 -3.80 13.87 -18.57
N SER A 272 -4.63 14.09 -19.58
CA SER A 272 -5.27 13.00 -20.31
C SER A 272 -4.24 12.18 -21.08
N PRO A 273 -4.51 10.90 -21.36
CA PRO A 273 -3.68 10.11 -22.27
C PRO A 273 -3.50 10.78 -23.64
N PHE A 274 -4.54 11.47 -24.14
CA PHE A 274 -4.47 12.20 -25.41
C PHE A 274 -3.48 13.37 -25.34
N GLU A 275 -3.48 14.17 -24.27
CA GLU A 275 -2.53 15.26 -24.10
C GLU A 275 -1.08 14.76 -24.01
N ILE A 276 -0.86 13.60 -23.39
CA ILE A 276 0.46 12.96 -23.33
C ILE A 276 0.88 12.51 -24.74
N ILE A 277 0.00 11.80 -25.46
CA ILE A 277 0.26 11.35 -26.84
C ILE A 277 0.54 12.54 -27.75
N LYS A 278 -0.25 13.61 -27.64
CA LYS A 278 -0.08 14.85 -28.40
C LYS A 278 1.26 15.50 -28.10
N ALA A 279 1.63 15.66 -26.82
CA ALA A 279 2.91 16.24 -26.44
C ALA A 279 4.11 15.44 -27.00
N THR A 280 4.04 14.11 -26.97
CA THR A 280 5.06 13.23 -27.57
C THR A 280 5.08 13.38 -29.10
N ALA A 281 3.93 13.46 -29.77
CA ALA A 281 3.84 13.66 -31.21
C ALA A 281 4.38 15.04 -31.65
N ASP A 282 4.08 16.09 -30.88
CA ASP A 282 4.57 17.45 -31.11
C ASP A 282 6.09 17.52 -30.93
N PHE A 283 6.64 16.85 -29.90
CA PHE A 283 8.08 16.70 -29.71
C PHE A 283 8.73 15.98 -30.90
N ASN A 284 8.18 14.84 -31.33
CA ASN A 284 8.72 14.07 -32.46
C ASN A 284 8.68 14.88 -33.77
N THR A 285 7.61 15.62 -34.01
CA THR A 285 7.48 16.50 -35.20
C THR A 285 8.51 17.62 -35.17
N SER A 286 8.64 18.28 -34.02
CA SER A 286 9.60 19.37 -33.83
C SER A 286 11.04 18.89 -33.92
N GLY A 287 11.34 17.72 -33.35
CA GLY A 287 12.66 17.07 -33.45
C GLY A 287 13.04 16.73 -34.89
N LYS A 288 12.11 16.18 -35.68
CA LYS A 288 12.34 15.94 -37.12
C LYS A 288 12.65 17.22 -37.89
N ARG A 289 11.91 18.31 -37.62
CA ARG A 289 12.17 19.62 -38.23
C ARG A 289 13.54 20.17 -37.83
N LEU A 290 13.90 20.04 -36.55
CA LEU A 290 15.21 20.49 -36.06
C LEU A 290 16.35 19.71 -36.72
N ILE A 291 16.22 18.39 -36.86
CA ILE A 291 17.19 17.56 -37.60
C ILE A 291 17.33 18.05 -39.04
N GLN A 292 16.21 18.32 -39.74
CA GLN A 292 16.25 18.85 -41.12
C GLN A 292 16.95 20.21 -41.21
N ILE A 293 16.74 21.09 -40.23
CA ILE A 293 17.42 22.39 -40.16
C ILE A 293 18.92 22.20 -39.92
N ILE A 294 19.32 21.30 -39.01
CA ILE A 294 20.73 20.96 -38.76
C ILE A 294 21.38 20.39 -40.03
N ASP A 295 20.73 19.42 -40.69
CA ASP A 295 21.22 18.83 -41.95
C ASP A 295 21.39 19.87 -43.06
N TYR A 296 20.50 20.85 -43.13
CA TYR A 296 20.62 21.96 -44.07
C TYR A 296 21.80 22.88 -43.74
N MET A 297 21.98 23.25 -42.46
CA MET A 297 23.09 24.11 -42.02
C MET A 297 24.45 23.44 -42.24
N MET A 298 24.55 22.13 -41.95
CA MET A 298 25.77 21.35 -42.20
C MET A 298 26.16 21.27 -43.68
N LYS A 299 25.20 21.49 -44.61
CA LYS A 299 25.44 21.49 -46.06
C LYS A 299 25.77 22.88 -46.63
N ASN A 300 25.62 23.95 -45.84
CA ASN A 300 25.81 25.33 -46.29
C ASN A 300 26.77 26.07 -45.35
N GLU A 301 28.07 26.09 -45.69
CA GLU A 301 29.16 26.61 -44.83
C GLU A 301 28.90 28.02 -44.27
N ASN A 302 28.30 28.92 -45.06
CA ASN A 302 28.03 30.31 -44.65
C ASN A 302 26.96 30.46 -43.54
N THR A 303 26.22 29.39 -43.19
CA THR A 303 25.19 29.44 -42.14
C THR A 303 25.72 29.08 -40.74
N VAL A 304 26.81 28.31 -40.68
CA VAL A 304 27.40 27.82 -39.42
C VAL A 304 28.08 28.95 -38.65
N GLU A 305 28.62 29.95 -39.34
CA GLU A 305 29.32 31.10 -38.73
C GLU A 305 28.38 32.02 -37.93
N THR A 306 27.07 31.96 -38.19
CA THR A 306 26.05 32.78 -37.50
C THR A 306 25.42 32.10 -36.29
N LEU A 307 25.89 30.89 -35.96
CA LEU A 307 25.23 30.00 -35.01
C LEU A 307 25.70 30.29 -33.58
N GLU A 308 24.74 30.56 -32.68
CA GLU A 308 25.04 30.84 -31.28
C GLU A 308 25.47 29.57 -30.55
N GLU A 309 26.76 29.48 -30.20
CA GLU A 309 27.36 28.33 -29.50
C GLU A 309 26.59 27.94 -28.21
N LYS A 310 26.05 28.93 -27.50
CA LYS A 310 25.26 28.72 -26.28
C LYS A 310 24.01 27.89 -26.54
N ILE A 311 23.27 28.18 -27.62
CA ILE A 311 22.02 27.47 -27.95
C ILE A 311 22.32 26.00 -28.28
N VAL A 312 23.42 25.72 -28.97
CA VAL A 312 23.86 24.36 -29.28
C VAL A 312 24.16 23.57 -28.02
N LYS A 313 24.95 24.16 -27.10
CA LYS A 313 25.28 23.53 -25.82
C LYS A 313 24.04 23.27 -24.97
N ASP A 314 23.10 24.22 -24.91
CA ASP A 314 21.85 24.06 -24.16
C ASP A 314 20.98 22.93 -24.75
N LEU A 315 20.91 22.83 -26.09
CA LEU A 315 20.20 21.75 -26.78
C LEU A 315 20.83 20.39 -26.51
N GLU A 316 22.17 20.27 -26.60
CA GLU A 316 22.91 19.04 -26.33
C GLU A 316 22.71 18.56 -24.87
N ASN A 317 22.78 19.49 -23.92
CA ASN A 317 22.54 19.21 -22.50
C ASN A 317 21.12 18.68 -22.27
N LYS A 318 20.10 19.34 -22.84
CA LYS A 318 18.70 18.94 -22.67
C LYS A 318 18.39 17.60 -23.32
N ILE A 319 18.96 17.31 -24.49
CA ILE A 319 18.83 15.99 -25.13
C ILE A 319 19.50 14.91 -24.27
N SER A 320 20.67 15.19 -23.70
CA SER A 320 21.40 14.25 -22.84
C SER A 320 20.64 13.96 -21.54
N GLU A 321 20.07 14.99 -20.89
CA GLU A 321 19.19 14.81 -19.74
C GLU A 321 17.97 13.95 -20.08
N LEU A 322 17.34 14.20 -21.24
CA LEU A 322 16.18 13.43 -21.70
C LEU A 322 16.55 11.96 -21.95
N LYS A 323 17.69 11.68 -22.57
CA LYS A 323 18.19 10.30 -22.78
C LYS A 323 18.36 9.55 -21.47
N LYS A 324 19.00 10.18 -20.48
CA LYS A 324 19.18 9.61 -19.13
C LYS A 324 17.84 9.33 -18.45
N PHE A 325 16.91 10.27 -18.52
CA PHE A 325 15.58 10.10 -17.93
C PHE A 325 14.78 8.97 -18.60
N ALA A 326 14.90 8.85 -19.92
CA ALA A 326 14.15 7.89 -20.72
C ALA A 326 14.83 6.51 -20.86
N ASN A 327 16.02 6.31 -20.29
CA ASN A 327 16.86 5.12 -20.48
C ASN A 327 17.09 4.77 -21.97
N ILE A 328 17.24 5.80 -22.81
CA ILE A 328 17.58 5.62 -24.23
C ILE A 328 19.10 5.62 -24.33
N GLN A 329 19.67 4.51 -24.82
CA GLN A 329 21.12 4.37 -25.03
C GLN A 329 21.63 5.30 -26.13
#